data_AF-A0A4R2LU36-F1
#
_entry.id   AF-A0A4R2LU36-F1
#
_cell.length_a   1.000
_cell.length_b   1.000
_cell.length_c   1.000
_cell.angle_alpha   90.00
_cell.angle_beta   90.00
_cell.angle_gamma   90.00
#
_symmetry.space_group_name_H-M   'P 1'
#
loop_
_entity.id
_entity.type
_entity.pdbx_description
1 polymer ?
#
loop_
_entity_poly.entity_id
_entity_poly.type
_entity_poly.pdbx_seq_one_letter_code
_entity_poly.pdbx_strand_id
1 'polypeptide(L)'
;MGVLDPLVRLWRFNGGLHPPTRKAPSNAQPARALPPPPRLLLPLTQHVGAAARPVVNPGQHVGRGELLAAADGYVSAALHAPTSGTVVALEARPIAHPSGLSAPCLVLDADDADAWGALPAPLADWRTAAAAEIRRRVREAGIVGLGGAAFPTAVKLAAEPPPNLLIVNGAECEPYITCDDRLMRERAAAIVGGVLILRHALGAAAALVAIEDDKPEALAAMRAAVAASGAAELRVQAVPTRYPSGGERQLIRVLTGREVPSGGLPAELGIVCQNVATAAAVFEAITTGRPLTARYVTVTGAGVHTPQVVEARIGTPVADLVAACGGYTAAAARLIYGGPMMGFALADDGVPLGKGGNCILVAGATELAPPAPALPCIRCGDCVRACPADLLPQQLYWHARAREFERAGELGLFDCIECGCCAAVCPSRLPLVQYYRHAKGELLAAERERHKADLARERHGARQARQAREEAERAARLAAKKAHPAPAPEAAAPAAATATAPASVATAPTAAASPAPTTTDDPRQAAIAAALARAQARRARAAADATAGTSTDAAPGDDDGRG
;
A
#
# COMPACT_ATOMS: atom_id res chain seq x y z
N MET A 1 -36.00 -16.42 -10.41
CA MET A 1 -35.26 -15.15 -10.56
C MET A 1 -33.79 -15.45 -10.37
N GLY A 2 -32.95 -15.05 -11.32
CA GLY A 2 -31.50 -15.13 -11.20
C GLY A 2 -30.97 -14.03 -10.26
N VAL A 3 -29.72 -14.19 -9.81
CA VAL A 3 -29.03 -13.24 -8.91
C VAL A 3 -28.96 -11.82 -9.49
N LEU A 4 -29.03 -11.69 -10.82
CA LEU A 4 -28.98 -10.41 -11.55
C LEU A 4 -30.35 -9.73 -11.74
N ASP A 5 -31.48 -10.44 -11.59
CA ASP A 5 -32.82 -9.87 -11.86
C ASP A 5 -33.17 -8.69 -10.91
N PRO A 6 -32.87 -8.75 -9.60
CA PRO A 6 -33.11 -7.62 -8.69
C PRO A 6 -32.25 -6.38 -8.99
N LEU A 7 -31.10 -6.58 -9.66
CA LEU A 7 -30.10 -5.53 -9.94
C LEU A 7 -30.46 -4.65 -11.15
N VAL A 8 -31.65 -4.83 -11.74
CA VAL A 8 -32.24 -3.90 -12.71
C VAL A 8 -32.59 -2.56 -12.03
N ARG A 9 -32.99 -2.58 -10.76
CA ARG A 9 -33.40 -1.38 -10.02
C ARG A 9 -32.19 -0.70 -9.39
N LEU A 10 -31.90 0.51 -9.86
CA LEU A 10 -30.91 1.39 -9.24
C LEU A 10 -31.47 2.13 -8.03
N TRP A 11 -30.61 2.34 -7.05
CA TRP A 11 -30.88 3.02 -5.78
C TRP A 11 -30.07 4.31 -5.67
N ARG A 12 -30.30 5.08 -4.59
CA ARG A 12 -29.62 6.36 -4.33
C ARG A 12 -28.98 6.35 -2.95
N PHE A 13 -27.79 6.93 -2.85
CA PHE A 13 -27.14 7.32 -1.59
C PHE A 13 -27.30 8.84 -1.37
N ASN A 14 -27.00 9.32 -0.16
CA ASN A 14 -27.07 10.75 0.19
C ASN A 14 -25.91 11.56 -0.42
N GLY A 15 -26.02 12.89 -0.43
CA GLY A 15 -24.89 13.79 -0.72
C GLY A 15 -24.18 13.61 -2.05
N GLY A 16 -22.85 13.62 -2.06
CA GLY A 16 -22.09 13.64 -3.30
C GLY A 16 -22.28 14.95 -4.10
N LEU A 17 -21.65 15.02 -5.28
CA LEU A 17 -21.56 16.21 -6.12
C LEU A 17 -21.66 15.88 -7.61
N HIS A 18 -21.94 16.91 -8.42
CA HIS A 18 -21.84 16.87 -9.88
C HIS A 18 -20.77 17.87 -10.35
N PRO A 19 -19.47 17.61 -10.07
CA PRO A 19 -18.39 18.48 -10.54
C PRO A 19 -18.30 18.48 -12.08
N PRO A 20 -17.81 19.55 -12.72
CA PRO A 20 -17.53 19.55 -14.15
C PRO A 20 -16.55 18.41 -14.49
N THR A 21 -16.94 17.51 -15.39
CA THR A 21 -16.22 16.24 -15.61
C THR A 21 -14.80 16.44 -16.13
N ARG A 22 -14.60 17.42 -17.04
CA ARG A 22 -13.30 17.79 -17.64
C ARG A 22 -12.53 16.62 -18.28
N LYS A 23 -13.24 15.56 -18.69
CA LYS A 23 -12.67 14.34 -19.30
C LYS A 23 -12.31 14.49 -20.78
N ALA A 24 -12.98 15.38 -21.51
CA ALA A 24 -12.84 15.49 -22.96
C ALA A 24 -11.40 15.66 -23.49
N PRO A 25 -10.51 16.50 -22.88
CA PRO A 25 -9.16 16.70 -23.40
C PRO A 25 -8.35 15.40 -23.45
N SER A 26 -8.26 14.68 -22.33
CA SER A 26 -7.51 13.41 -22.23
C SER A 26 -8.20 12.22 -22.88
N ASN A 27 -9.50 12.32 -23.18
CA ASN A 27 -10.27 11.24 -23.82
C ASN A 27 -10.40 11.36 -25.34
N ALA A 28 -9.79 12.38 -25.96
CA ALA A 28 -9.91 12.63 -27.41
C ALA A 28 -9.18 11.57 -28.26
N GLN A 29 -7.97 11.17 -27.86
CA GLN A 29 -7.12 10.23 -28.62
C GLN A 29 -7.01 8.86 -27.92
N PRO A 30 -6.82 7.75 -28.68
CA PRO A 30 -6.53 6.43 -28.11
C PRO A 30 -5.34 6.44 -27.14
N ALA A 31 -5.33 5.49 -26.19
CA ALA A 31 -4.23 5.40 -25.25
C ALA A 31 -2.91 5.11 -25.98
N ARG A 32 -1.86 5.90 -25.68
CA ARG A 32 -0.55 5.76 -26.32
C ARG A 32 0.41 4.98 -25.43
N ALA A 33 0.89 3.83 -25.90
CA ALA A 33 1.96 3.11 -25.24
C ALA A 33 3.27 3.91 -25.27
N LEU A 34 3.93 4.03 -24.11
CA LEU A 34 5.23 4.69 -23.99
C LEU A 34 6.37 3.67 -24.01
N PRO A 35 7.54 4.01 -24.57
CA PRO A 35 8.77 3.26 -24.30
C PRO A 35 9.11 3.32 -22.80
N PRO A 36 9.89 2.37 -22.28
CA PRO A 36 10.47 2.53 -20.95
C PRO A 36 11.37 3.79 -20.92
N PRO A 37 11.38 4.57 -19.83
CA PRO A 37 12.38 5.61 -19.63
C PRO A 37 13.76 4.97 -19.35
N PRO A 38 14.87 5.72 -19.50
CA PRO A 38 16.21 5.19 -19.27
C PRO A 38 16.45 4.73 -17.82
N ARG A 39 15.68 5.26 -16.85
CA ARG A 39 15.75 4.88 -15.44
C ARG A 39 14.37 4.81 -14.82
N LEU A 40 14.10 3.75 -14.06
CA LEU A 40 12.88 3.56 -13.28
C LEU A 40 13.19 3.48 -11.79
N LEU A 41 12.33 4.09 -10.97
CA LEU A 41 12.38 3.99 -9.51
C LEU A 41 11.23 3.10 -9.04
N LEU A 42 11.55 2.02 -8.34
CA LEU A 42 10.59 0.96 -8.00
C LEU A 42 10.45 0.81 -6.49
N PRO A 43 9.53 1.58 -5.85
CA PRO A 43 9.23 1.45 -4.43
C PRO A 43 8.86 0.01 -4.06
N LEU A 44 9.39 -0.47 -2.94
CA LEU A 44 9.00 -1.77 -2.38
C LEU A 44 7.60 -1.74 -1.74
N THR A 45 7.11 -0.55 -1.38
CA THR A 45 5.76 -0.33 -0.87
C THR A 45 4.89 0.33 -1.94
N GLN A 46 4.11 -0.47 -2.67
CA GLN A 46 3.17 0.00 -3.70
C GLN A 46 1.71 -0.44 -3.42
N HIS A 47 1.41 -0.73 -2.15
CA HIS A 47 0.14 -1.23 -1.64
C HIS A 47 0.02 -0.93 -0.14
N VAL A 48 -1.17 -1.06 0.44
CA VAL A 48 -1.40 -0.92 1.89
C VAL A 48 -0.72 -1.98 2.76
N GLY A 49 -0.24 -3.07 2.14
CA GLY A 49 0.41 -4.20 2.79
C GLY A 49 1.87 -3.99 3.19
N ALA A 50 2.47 -5.02 3.80
CA ALA A 50 3.89 -5.04 4.15
C ALA A 50 4.78 -4.99 2.88
N ALA A 51 5.83 -4.17 2.91
CA ALA A 51 6.72 -3.91 1.76
C ALA A 51 7.24 -5.22 1.15
N ALA A 52 7.32 -5.28 -0.19
CA ALA A 52 7.85 -6.45 -0.88
C ALA A 52 9.34 -6.64 -0.57
N ARG A 53 9.76 -7.88 -0.29
CA ARG A 53 11.13 -8.22 0.06
C ARG A 53 11.97 -8.44 -1.21
N PRO A 54 13.04 -7.67 -1.46
CA PRO A 54 13.90 -7.85 -2.64
C PRO A 54 14.44 -9.28 -2.75
N VAL A 55 14.53 -9.76 -3.98
CA VAL A 55 15.16 -11.04 -4.33
C VAL A 55 16.31 -10.89 -5.34
N VAL A 56 16.57 -9.66 -5.77
CA VAL A 56 17.67 -9.25 -6.67
C VAL A 56 18.66 -8.35 -5.95
N ASN A 57 19.88 -8.25 -6.47
CA ASN A 57 20.95 -7.41 -5.92
C ASN A 57 21.37 -6.31 -6.89
N PRO A 58 21.92 -5.17 -6.41
CA PRO A 58 22.62 -4.21 -7.27
C PRO A 58 23.72 -4.88 -8.11
N GLY A 59 23.81 -4.50 -9.39
CA GLY A 59 24.66 -5.12 -10.41
C GLY A 59 24.01 -6.28 -11.17
N GLN A 60 22.83 -6.75 -10.78
CA GLN A 60 22.12 -7.83 -11.48
C GLN A 60 21.38 -7.30 -12.73
N HIS A 61 21.62 -7.93 -13.88
CA HIS A 61 20.76 -7.79 -15.07
C HIS A 61 19.48 -8.61 -14.90
N VAL A 62 18.36 -8.07 -15.37
CA VAL A 62 17.02 -8.66 -15.26
C VAL A 62 16.26 -8.51 -16.58
N GLY A 63 15.46 -9.51 -16.93
CA GLY A 63 14.54 -9.44 -18.06
C GLY A 63 13.21 -8.77 -17.68
N ARG A 64 12.51 -8.15 -18.64
CA ARG A 64 11.15 -7.62 -18.44
C ARG A 64 10.24 -8.73 -17.90
N GLY A 65 9.48 -8.41 -16.85
CA GLY A 65 8.59 -9.35 -16.16
C GLY A 65 9.27 -10.26 -15.13
N GLU A 66 10.60 -10.20 -14.96
CA GLU A 66 11.30 -10.95 -13.93
C GLU A 66 10.95 -10.46 -12.52
N LEU A 67 10.96 -11.35 -11.52
CA LEU A 67 10.62 -11.03 -10.13
C LEU A 67 11.76 -10.23 -9.45
N LEU A 68 11.48 -8.99 -9.05
CA LEU A 68 12.43 -8.13 -8.34
C LEU A 68 12.27 -8.20 -6.82
N ALA A 69 11.03 -8.29 -6.34
CA ALA A 69 10.74 -8.44 -4.91
C ALA A 69 9.51 -9.32 -4.68
N ALA A 70 9.62 -10.27 -3.75
CA ALA A 70 8.55 -11.18 -3.38
C ALA A 70 7.58 -10.54 -2.36
N ALA A 71 6.31 -10.92 -2.40
CA ALA A 71 5.31 -10.49 -1.42
C ALA A 71 5.66 -11.02 -0.01
N ASP A 72 5.66 -10.14 1.00
CA ASP A 72 5.96 -10.50 2.39
C ASP A 72 4.69 -10.58 3.27
N GLY A 73 4.54 -11.66 4.04
CA GLY A 73 3.32 -11.91 4.83
C GLY A 73 2.04 -12.13 4.01
N TYR A 74 0.87 -12.00 4.64
CA TYR A 74 -0.42 -12.26 3.98
C TYR A 74 -0.86 -11.11 3.07
N VAL A 75 -0.81 -9.87 3.57
CA VAL A 75 -1.19 -8.66 2.84
C VAL A 75 0.08 -8.00 2.29
N SER A 76 0.45 -8.38 1.07
CA SER A 76 1.55 -7.82 0.27
C SER A 76 1.39 -8.29 -1.18
N ALA A 77 2.11 -7.68 -2.15
CA ALA A 77 2.12 -8.13 -3.54
C ALA A 77 3.51 -7.99 -4.18
N ALA A 78 3.89 -8.96 -5.01
CA ALA A 78 5.18 -9.03 -5.67
C ALA A 78 5.44 -7.84 -6.63
N LEU A 79 6.71 -7.51 -6.86
CA LEU A 79 7.19 -6.45 -7.75
C LEU A 79 8.06 -7.07 -8.85
N HIS A 80 7.85 -6.62 -10.10
CA HIS A 80 8.51 -7.18 -11.28
C HIS A 80 9.23 -6.10 -12.08
N ALA A 81 10.21 -6.53 -12.87
CA ALA A 81 10.96 -5.70 -13.79
C ALA A 81 10.02 -5.11 -14.86
N PRO A 82 9.81 -3.79 -14.91
CA PRO A 82 8.90 -3.19 -15.88
C PRO A 82 9.45 -3.19 -17.31
N THR A 83 10.76 -3.35 -17.46
CA THR A 83 11.56 -3.46 -18.69
C THR A 83 12.79 -4.34 -18.40
N SER A 84 13.54 -4.77 -19.42
CA SER A 84 14.88 -5.32 -19.22
C SER A 84 15.88 -4.23 -18.85
N GLY A 85 16.94 -4.60 -18.14
CA GLY A 85 17.95 -3.66 -17.68
C GLY A 85 18.79 -4.16 -16.51
N THR A 86 19.52 -3.25 -15.87
CA THR A 86 20.36 -3.56 -14.70
C THR A 86 19.81 -2.88 -13.45
N VAL A 87 19.65 -3.65 -12.37
CA VAL A 87 19.37 -3.09 -11.04
C VAL A 87 20.63 -2.40 -10.54
N VAL A 88 20.65 -1.07 -10.50
CA VAL A 88 21.86 -0.30 -10.13
C VAL A 88 21.94 0.03 -8.64
N ALA A 89 20.81 0.10 -7.94
CA ALA A 89 20.78 0.39 -6.50
C ALA A 89 19.53 -0.17 -5.80
N LEU A 90 19.65 -0.34 -4.48
CA LEU A 90 18.55 -0.51 -3.53
C LEU A 90 18.72 0.55 -2.44
N GLU A 91 18.00 1.67 -2.56
CA GLU A 91 18.21 2.85 -1.71
C GLU A 91 16.91 3.59 -1.40
N ALA A 92 16.94 4.50 -0.43
CA ALA A 92 15.77 5.34 -0.12
C ALA A 92 15.63 6.44 -1.19
N ARG A 93 14.47 6.53 -1.84
CA ARG A 93 14.13 7.57 -2.81
C ARG A 93 12.81 8.26 -2.43
N PRO A 94 12.58 9.52 -2.82
CA PRO A 94 11.27 10.15 -2.77
C PRO A 94 10.22 9.30 -3.51
N ILE A 95 9.04 9.17 -2.91
CA ILE A 95 7.90 8.47 -3.52
C ILE A 95 6.68 9.39 -3.62
N ALA A 96 5.72 9.04 -4.48
CA ALA A 96 4.44 9.72 -4.57
C ALA A 96 3.65 9.57 -3.25
N HIS A 97 3.86 10.47 -2.31
CA HIS A 97 3.23 10.51 -0.99
C HIS A 97 2.88 11.97 -0.60
N PRO A 98 1.74 12.25 0.06
CA PRO A 98 1.32 13.61 0.41
C PRO A 98 2.30 14.43 1.25
N SER A 99 3.27 13.77 1.92
CA SER A 99 4.29 14.42 2.76
C SER A 99 5.69 14.46 2.14
N GLY A 100 5.86 14.07 0.87
CA GLY A 100 7.19 13.92 0.26
C GLY A 100 8.06 12.83 0.92
N LEU A 101 7.42 11.80 1.51
CA LEU A 101 8.12 10.71 2.18
C LEU A 101 9.06 9.98 1.20
N SER A 102 10.22 9.55 1.71
CA SER A 102 11.10 8.61 1.00
C SER A 102 10.91 7.18 1.49
N ALA A 103 11.01 6.21 0.58
CA ALA A 103 10.91 4.78 0.89
C ALA A 103 12.03 3.99 0.18
N PRO A 104 12.36 2.77 0.64
CA PRO A 104 13.24 1.88 -0.10
C PRO A 104 12.70 1.58 -1.50
N CYS A 105 13.54 1.83 -2.50
CA CYS A 105 13.26 1.64 -3.92
C CYS A 105 14.41 0.86 -4.57
N LEU A 106 14.06 -0.04 -5.50
CA LEU A 106 15.03 -0.52 -6.48
C LEU A 106 15.17 0.53 -7.59
N VAL A 107 16.40 0.79 -8.03
CA VAL A 107 16.69 1.64 -9.19
C VAL A 107 17.07 0.72 -10.35
N LEU A 108 16.34 0.80 -11.45
CA LEU A 108 16.54 -0.01 -12.65
C LEU A 108 16.92 0.91 -13.82
N ASP A 109 18.11 0.71 -14.37
CA ASP A 109 18.53 1.36 -15.61
C ASP A 109 18.17 0.45 -16.79
N ALA A 110 17.43 0.99 -17.76
CA ALA A 110 16.99 0.23 -18.93
C ALA A 110 18.16 -0.06 -19.88
N ASP A 111 18.08 -1.18 -20.61
CA ASP A 111 19.07 -1.58 -21.63
C ASP A 111 18.60 -1.34 -23.08
N ASP A 112 17.53 -0.55 -23.24
CA ASP A 112 16.81 -0.25 -24.49
C ASP A 112 16.27 -1.47 -25.28
N ALA A 113 16.48 -2.71 -24.80
CA ALA A 113 16.03 -3.92 -25.48
C ALA A 113 14.55 -4.27 -25.18
N ASP A 114 14.03 -3.85 -24.01
CA ASP A 114 12.71 -4.20 -23.46
C ASP A 114 12.37 -5.71 -23.51
N ALA A 115 13.40 -6.56 -23.47
CA ALA A 115 13.31 -7.99 -23.71
C ALA A 115 12.65 -8.73 -22.53
N TRP A 116 11.69 -9.60 -22.82
CA TRP A 116 11.04 -10.43 -21.80
C TRP A 116 12.01 -11.44 -21.20
N GLY A 117 12.02 -11.53 -19.87
CA GLY A 117 12.63 -12.62 -19.14
C GLY A 117 11.79 -13.90 -19.20
N ALA A 118 12.19 -14.91 -18.42
CA ALA A 118 11.44 -16.16 -18.31
C ALA A 118 10.09 -15.93 -17.60
N LEU A 119 9.00 -15.98 -18.37
CA LEU A 119 7.63 -15.89 -17.83
C LEU A 119 7.07 -17.27 -17.44
N PRO A 120 6.18 -17.35 -16.44
CA PRO A 120 5.37 -18.54 -16.20
C PRO A 120 4.55 -18.91 -17.45
N ALA A 121 4.50 -20.19 -17.80
CA ALA A 121 3.66 -20.66 -18.92
C ALA A 121 2.18 -20.31 -18.68
N PRO A 122 1.42 -19.87 -19.71
CA PRO A 122 -0.01 -19.58 -19.60
C PRO A 122 -0.83 -20.68 -18.91
N LEU A 123 -1.87 -20.29 -18.18
CA LEU A 123 -2.84 -21.25 -17.63
C LEU A 123 -3.82 -21.65 -18.73
N ALA A 124 -3.49 -22.73 -19.44
CA ALA A 124 -4.13 -23.15 -20.69
C ALA A 124 -5.67 -23.24 -20.63
N ASP A 125 -6.22 -23.78 -19.54
CA ASP A 125 -7.63 -23.62 -19.21
C ASP A 125 -7.82 -23.21 -17.75
N TRP A 126 -8.16 -21.94 -17.55
CA TRP A 126 -8.49 -21.39 -16.24
C TRP A 126 -9.86 -21.82 -15.72
N ARG A 127 -10.76 -22.36 -16.57
CA ARG A 127 -12.13 -22.77 -16.16
C ARG A 127 -12.12 -24.07 -15.36
N THR A 128 -11.18 -24.95 -15.63
CA THR A 128 -10.97 -26.20 -14.88
C THR A 128 -9.91 -26.06 -13.78
N ALA A 129 -9.11 -24.98 -13.80
CA ALA A 129 -8.13 -24.71 -12.76
C ALA A 129 -8.77 -24.43 -11.38
N ALA A 130 -8.12 -24.92 -10.32
CA ALA A 130 -8.55 -24.67 -8.95
C ALA A 130 -8.42 -23.18 -8.59
N ALA A 131 -9.40 -22.64 -7.85
CA ALA A 131 -9.39 -21.26 -7.38
C ALA A 131 -8.08 -20.88 -6.64
N ALA A 132 -7.51 -21.81 -5.86
CA ALA A 132 -6.24 -21.60 -5.17
C ALA A 132 -5.05 -21.36 -6.12
N GLU A 133 -5.00 -22.02 -7.27
CA GLU A 133 -3.95 -21.82 -8.29
C GLU A 133 -4.09 -20.44 -8.95
N ILE A 134 -5.32 -20.02 -9.29
CA ILE A 134 -5.56 -18.68 -9.84
C ILE A 134 -5.17 -17.61 -8.81
N ARG A 135 -5.54 -17.78 -7.52
CA ARG A 135 -5.11 -16.87 -6.45
C ARG A 135 -3.59 -16.81 -6.31
N ARG A 136 -2.92 -17.96 -6.37
CA ARG A 136 -1.45 -18.05 -6.35
C ARG A 136 -0.83 -17.25 -7.50
N ARG A 137 -1.30 -17.48 -8.74
CA ARG A 137 -0.81 -16.74 -9.91
C ARG A 137 -1.09 -15.24 -9.87
N VAL A 138 -2.26 -14.82 -9.40
CA VAL A 138 -2.60 -13.40 -9.22
C VAL A 138 -1.70 -12.72 -8.16
N ARG A 139 -1.35 -13.45 -7.09
CA ARG A 139 -0.40 -13.01 -6.05
C ARG A 139 1.02 -12.90 -6.61
N GLU A 140 1.47 -13.94 -7.31
CA GLU A 140 2.80 -14.02 -7.92
C GLU A 140 2.96 -12.96 -9.00
N ALA A 141 1.96 -12.69 -9.83
CA ALA A 141 1.96 -11.62 -10.84
C ALA A 141 1.94 -10.19 -10.25
N GLY A 142 1.88 -10.05 -8.91
CA GLY A 142 1.99 -8.77 -8.23
C GLY A 142 0.77 -7.86 -8.33
N ILE A 143 -0.41 -8.41 -8.67
CA ILE A 143 -1.61 -7.64 -8.98
C ILE A 143 -2.24 -7.07 -7.71
N VAL A 144 -2.59 -5.78 -7.77
CA VAL A 144 -3.28 -5.02 -6.72
C VAL A 144 -4.51 -4.32 -7.32
N GLY A 145 -5.44 -3.87 -6.48
CA GLY A 145 -6.60 -3.09 -6.92
C GLY A 145 -6.19 -1.76 -7.55
N LEU A 146 -6.26 -1.67 -8.89
CA LEU A 146 -5.73 -0.55 -9.69
C LEU A 146 -6.56 0.74 -9.64
N GLY A 147 -7.74 0.70 -9.00
CA GLY A 147 -8.61 1.87 -8.76
C GLY A 147 -8.13 2.84 -7.67
N GLY A 148 -6.84 2.84 -7.31
CA GLY A 148 -6.23 3.80 -6.39
C GLY A 148 -5.63 3.16 -5.13
N ALA A 149 -6.46 2.55 -4.28
CA ALA A 149 -6.05 2.06 -2.95
C ALA A 149 -5.01 0.91 -2.96
N ALA A 150 -4.76 0.29 -4.11
CA ALA A 150 -3.70 -0.72 -4.30
C ALA A 150 -3.71 -1.87 -3.28
N PHE A 151 -4.90 -2.32 -2.86
CA PHE A 151 -5.04 -3.50 -2.00
C PHE A 151 -4.68 -4.79 -2.77
N PRO A 152 -3.89 -5.74 -2.24
CA PRO A 152 -3.51 -6.96 -2.94
C PRO A 152 -4.71 -7.80 -3.45
N THR A 153 -4.79 -8.02 -4.76
CA THR A 153 -5.98 -8.61 -5.39
C THR A 153 -6.21 -10.05 -4.93
N ALA A 154 -5.12 -10.82 -4.75
CA ALA A 154 -5.20 -12.20 -4.26
C ALA A 154 -5.82 -12.33 -2.85
N VAL A 155 -5.69 -11.31 -2.00
CA VAL A 155 -6.32 -11.28 -0.67
C VAL A 155 -7.83 -11.06 -0.80
N LYS A 156 -8.28 -10.15 -1.70
CA LYS A 156 -9.72 -10.01 -2.02
C LYS A 156 -10.33 -11.27 -2.65
N LEU A 157 -9.52 -12.11 -3.29
CA LEU A 157 -9.97 -13.39 -3.88
C LEU A 157 -10.12 -14.52 -2.85
N ALA A 158 -9.56 -14.36 -1.64
CA ALA A 158 -9.70 -15.32 -0.54
C ALA A 158 -10.90 -15.00 0.36
N ALA A 159 -11.98 -14.48 -0.21
CA ALA A 159 -13.21 -14.18 0.51
C ALA A 159 -13.94 -15.50 0.88
N GLU A 160 -14.25 -15.68 2.15
CA GLU A 160 -15.03 -16.80 2.67
C GLU A 160 -16.19 -16.28 3.54
N PRO A 161 -17.43 -16.79 3.37
CA PRO A 161 -17.86 -17.74 2.32
C PRO A 161 -17.80 -17.12 0.91
N PRO A 162 -17.88 -17.93 -0.17
CA PRO A 162 -17.93 -17.44 -1.54
C PRO A 162 -19.02 -16.35 -1.73
N PRO A 163 -18.71 -15.20 -2.34
CA PRO A 163 -19.66 -14.11 -2.50
C PRO A 163 -20.72 -14.46 -3.56
N ASN A 164 -21.96 -14.00 -3.38
CA ASN A 164 -23.00 -14.15 -4.39
C ASN A 164 -22.74 -13.26 -5.63
N LEU A 165 -22.11 -12.10 -5.45
CA LEU A 165 -21.94 -11.09 -6.49
C LEU A 165 -20.51 -10.53 -6.55
N LEU A 166 -19.90 -10.61 -7.73
CA LEU A 166 -18.71 -9.83 -8.10
C LEU A 166 -19.15 -8.51 -8.75
N ILE A 167 -18.84 -7.37 -8.14
CA ILE A 167 -19.02 -6.04 -8.75
C ILE A 167 -17.69 -5.61 -9.37
N VAL A 168 -17.76 -5.18 -10.62
CA VAL A 168 -16.60 -4.68 -11.38
C VAL A 168 -16.81 -3.19 -11.66
N ASN A 169 -16.06 -2.39 -10.93
CA ASN A 169 -16.14 -0.94 -10.92
C ASN A 169 -15.38 -0.35 -12.12
N GLY A 170 -16.15 0.11 -13.11
CA GLY A 170 -15.72 0.99 -14.20
C GLY A 170 -16.41 2.36 -14.10
N ALA A 171 -16.77 2.79 -12.89
CA ALA A 171 -17.48 4.05 -12.69
C ALA A 171 -16.61 5.26 -13.07
N GLU A 172 -15.36 5.32 -12.59
CA GLU A 172 -14.40 6.42 -12.87
C GLU A 172 -15.08 7.81 -12.78
N CYS A 173 -15.57 8.11 -11.57
CA CYS A 173 -16.36 9.31 -11.26
C CYS A 173 -15.53 10.55 -10.90
N GLU A 174 -14.22 10.38 -10.70
CA GLU A 174 -13.29 11.45 -10.37
C GLU A 174 -13.07 12.35 -11.60
N PRO A 175 -13.16 13.70 -11.50
CA PRO A 175 -12.95 14.59 -12.63
C PRO A 175 -11.57 14.44 -13.28
N TYR A 176 -11.48 14.78 -14.56
CA TYR A 176 -10.33 14.62 -15.46
C TYR A 176 -9.88 13.18 -15.76
N ILE A 177 -10.09 12.21 -14.87
CA ILE A 177 -9.59 10.83 -15.05
C ILE A 177 -10.41 10.10 -16.13
N THR A 178 -9.69 9.38 -17.00
CA THR A 178 -10.20 8.77 -18.24
C THR A 178 -9.50 7.44 -18.61
N CYS A 179 -8.63 6.94 -17.73
CA CYS A 179 -7.80 5.77 -18.01
C CYS A 179 -8.61 4.47 -18.04
N ASP A 180 -9.62 4.35 -17.17
CA ASP A 180 -10.52 3.19 -17.13
C ASP A 180 -11.57 3.27 -18.26
N ASP A 181 -12.06 4.46 -18.63
CA ASP A 181 -12.88 4.67 -19.84
C ASP A 181 -12.13 4.20 -21.10
N ARG A 182 -10.90 4.69 -21.31
CA ARG A 182 -10.06 4.26 -22.44
C ARG A 182 -9.78 2.76 -22.42
N LEU A 183 -9.47 2.19 -21.26
CA LEU A 183 -9.29 0.75 -21.14
C LEU A 183 -10.56 -0.04 -21.49
N MET A 184 -11.74 0.40 -21.05
CA MET A 184 -13.02 -0.24 -21.38
C MET A 184 -13.37 -0.15 -22.86
N ARG A 185 -13.00 0.94 -23.55
CA ARG A 185 -13.20 1.10 -25.00
C ARG A 185 -12.25 0.21 -25.80
N GLU A 186 -10.99 0.11 -25.40
CA GLU A 186 -9.91 -0.51 -26.19
C GLU A 186 -9.65 -1.99 -25.86
N ARG A 187 -9.87 -2.40 -24.60
CA ARG A 187 -9.51 -3.72 -24.06
C ARG A 187 -10.73 -4.48 -23.50
N ALA A 188 -11.94 -4.16 -23.95
CA ALA A 188 -13.21 -4.72 -23.45
C ALA A 188 -13.21 -6.24 -23.30
N ALA A 189 -12.71 -6.98 -24.30
CA ALA A 189 -12.64 -8.44 -24.30
C ALA A 189 -11.69 -8.98 -23.21
N ALA A 190 -10.55 -8.32 -22.98
CA ALA A 190 -9.61 -8.69 -21.91
C ALA A 190 -10.21 -8.42 -20.52
N ILE A 191 -10.93 -7.31 -20.35
CA ILE A 191 -11.68 -7.03 -19.12
C ILE A 191 -12.70 -8.14 -18.89
N VAL A 192 -13.57 -8.45 -19.86
CA VAL A 192 -14.59 -9.50 -19.76
C VAL A 192 -13.98 -10.86 -19.40
N GLY A 193 -12.92 -11.28 -20.09
CA GLY A 193 -12.19 -12.51 -19.75
C GLY A 193 -11.65 -12.50 -18.31
N GLY A 194 -11.11 -11.37 -17.88
CA GLY A 194 -10.65 -11.14 -16.51
C GLY A 194 -11.77 -11.21 -15.47
N VAL A 195 -12.95 -10.66 -15.77
CA VAL A 195 -14.13 -10.76 -14.89
C VAL A 195 -14.59 -12.20 -14.72
N LEU A 196 -14.57 -13.01 -15.78
CA LEU A 196 -14.93 -14.43 -15.71
C LEU A 196 -13.90 -15.24 -14.89
N ILE A 197 -12.61 -14.96 -15.05
CA ILE A 197 -11.54 -15.54 -14.22
C ILE A 197 -11.71 -15.16 -12.74
N LEU A 198 -11.94 -13.87 -12.46
CA LEU A 198 -12.17 -13.36 -11.10
C LEU A 198 -13.40 -14.01 -10.46
N ARG A 199 -14.51 -14.14 -11.21
CA ARG A 199 -15.74 -14.81 -10.75
C ARG A 199 -15.46 -16.28 -10.40
N HIS A 200 -14.77 -17.01 -11.27
CA HIS A 200 -14.41 -18.41 -11.04
C HIS A 200 -13.50 -18.58 -9.82
N ALA A 201 -12.47 -17.74 -9.67
CA ALA A 201 -11.56 -17.78 -8.53
C ALA A 201 -12.22 -17.40 -7.18
N LEU A 202 -13.32 -16.64 -7.21
CA LEU A 202 -14.17 -16.35 -6.04
C LEU A 202 -15.23 -17.43 -5.77
N GLY A 203 -15.55 -18.29 -6.75
CA GLY A 203 -16.74 -19.12 -6.72
C GLY A 203 -18.05 -18.31 -6.78
N ALA A 204 -18.01 -17.10 -7.36
CA ALA A 204 -19.12 -16.15 -7.26
C ALA A 204 -20.29 -16.50 -8.20
N ALA A 205 -21.53 -16.40 -7.72
CA ALA A 205 -22.69 -16.82 -8.49
C ALA A 205 -22.90 -15.98 -9.77
N ALA A 206 -22.76 -14.65 -9.67
CA ALA A 206 -22.89 -13.72 -10.79
C ALA A 206 -21.88 -12.55 -10.75
N ALA A 207 -21.75 -11.84 -11.86
CA ALA A 207 -20.88 -10.67 -11.98
C ALA A 207 -21.58 -9.48 -12.67
N LEU A 208 -21.28 -8.27 -12.21
CA LEU A 208 -21.89 -7.03 -12.70
C LEU A 208 -20.82 -5.96 -12.93
N VAL A 209 -20.63 -5.54 -14.19
CA VAL A 209 -19.80 -4.38 -14.53
C VAL A 209 -20.66 -3.12 -14.40
N ALA A 210 -20.25 -2.19 -13.55
CA ALA A 210 -20.95 -0.93 -13.32
C ALA A 210 -20.14 0.23 -13.90
N ILE A 211 -20.76 0.99 -14.81
CA ILE A 211 -20.15 2.08 -15.58
C ILE A 211 -21.06 3.30 -15.50
N GLU A 212 -20.52 4.50 -15.31
CA GLU A 212 -21.34 5.72 -15.31
C GLU A 212 -21.95 6.02 -16.69
N ASP A 213 -23.12 6.67 -16.69
CA ASP A 213 -23.85 7.04 -17.91
C ASP A 213 -23.17 8.14 -18.74
N ASP A 214 -22.14 8.84 -18.23
CA ASP A 214 -21.28 9.75 -19.00
C ASP A 214 -20.30 9.05 -19.95
N LYS A 215 -20.24 7.70 -19.97
CA LYS A 215 -19.32 6.90 -20.81
C LYS A 215 -20.07 5.99 -21.80
N PRO A 216 -20.81 6.55 -22.78
CA PRO A 216 -21.60 5.75 -23.72
C PRO A 216 -20.75 4.81 -24.58
N GLU A 217 -19.52 5.19 -24.93
CA GLU A 217 -18.61 4.37 -25.73
C GLU A 217 -18.09 3.14 -24.94
N ALA A 218 -17.66 3.33 -23.68
CA ALA A 218 -17.29 2.22 -22.80
C ALA A 218 -18.47 1.28 -22.53
N LEU A 219 -19.67 1.84 -22.29
CA LEU A 219 -20.90 1.06 -22.16
C LEU A 219 -21.18 0.21 -23.40
N ALA A 220 -21.01 0.77 -24.61
CA ALA A 220 -21.20 0.04 -25.86
C ALA A 220 -20.15 -1.08 -26.05
N ALA A 221 -18.87 -0.76 -25.89
CA ALA A 221 -17.76 -1.71 -26.03
C ALA A 221 -17.86 -2.88 -25.03
N MET A 222 -18.14 -2.58 -23.76
CA MET A 222 -18.30 -3.60 -22.71
C MET A 222 -19.55 -4.46 -22.94
N ARG A 223 -20.67 -3.88 -23.39
CA ARG A 223 -21.89 -4.66 -23.72
C ARG A 223 -21.64 -5.59 -24.91
N ALA A 224 -20.95 -5.13 -25.95
CA ALA A 224 -20.58 -5.95 -27.10
C ALA A 224 -19.66 -7.11 -26.70
N ALA A 225 -18.64 -6.85 -25.87
CA ALA A 225 -17.73 -7.88 -25.37
C ALA A 225 -18.45 -8.92 -24.47
N VAL A 226 -19.37 -8.49 -23.60
CA VAL A 226 -20.18 -9.42 -22.80
C VAL A 226 -21.10 -10.27 -23.69
N ALA A 227 -21.78 -9.67 -24.67
CA ALA A 227 -22.62 -10.42 -25.61
C ALA A 227 -21.81 -11.45 -26.42
N ALA A 228 -20.63 -11.08 -26.91
CA ALA A 228 -19.73 -11.97 -27.63
C ALA A 228 -19.18 -13.12 -26.77
N SER A 229 -19.11 -12.95 -25.44
CA SER A 229 -18.65 -13.99 -24.52
C SER A 229 -19.68 -15.09 -24.23
N GLY A 230 -20.98 -14.83 -24.49
CA GLY A 230 -22.07 -15.74 -24.16
C GLY A 230 -22.34 -15.96 -22.66
N ALA A 231 -21.65 -15.25 -21.76
CA ALA A 231 -21.74 -15.44 -20.31
C ALA A 231 -23.02 -14.83 -19.72
N ALA A 232 -24.05 -15.67 -19.52
CA ALA A 232 -25.33 -15.28 -18.94
C ALA A 232 -25.24 -14.81 -17.46
N GLU A 233 -24.18 -15.20 -16.75
CA GLU A 233 -23.85 -14.76 -15.39
C GLU A 233 -23.28 -13.34 -15.30
N LEU A 234 -22.98 -12.70 -16.44
CA LEU A 234 -22.27 -11.43 -16.52
C LEU A 234 -23.14 -10.37 -17.20
N ARG A 235 -23.26 -9.20 -16.57
CA ARG A 235 -24.03 -8.07 -17.12
C ARG A 235 -23.27 -6.75 -16.99
N VAL A 236 -23.56 -5.82 -17.90
CA VAL A 236 -23.13 -4.41 -17.81
C VAL A 236 -24.33 -3.56 -17.40
N GLN A 237 -24.17 -2.77 -16.34
CA GLN A 237 -25.19 -1.87 -15.80
C GLN A 237 -24.68 -0.43 -15.82
N ALA A 238 -25.47 0.46 -16.43
CA ALA A 238 -25.22 1.90 -16.35
C ALA A 238 -25.65 2.39 -14.96
N VAL A 239 -24.86 3.29 -14.35
CA VAL A 239 -25.17 3.97 -13.09
C VAL A 239 -25.15 5.50 -13.28
N PRO A 240 -25.87 6.30 -12.46
CA PRO A 240 -25.95 7.74 -12.69
C PRO A 240 -24.63 8.43 -12.38
N THR A 241 -24.17 9.30 -13.29
CA THR A 241 -22.95 10.10 -13.11
C THR A 241 -23.08 11.03 -11.90
N ARG A 242 -22.33 10.74 -10.84
CA ARG A 242 -22.37 11.49 -9.57
C ARG A 242 -21.11 11.15 -8.78
N TYR A 243 -20.36 12.14 -8.34
CA TYR A 243 -19.20 11.91 -7.50
C TYR A 243 -19.61 11.71 -6.02
N PRO A 244 -19.14 10.70 -5.27
CA PRO A 244 -18.25 9.60 -5.64
C PRO A 244 -19.01 8.25 -5.79
N SER A 245 -19.77 8.07 -6.87
CA SER A 245 -20.49 6.82 -7.21
C SER A 245 -19.56 5.61 -7.28
N GLY A 246 -18.31 5.82 -7.73
CA GLY A 246 -17.26 4.82 -7.80
C GLY A 246 -16.61 4.46 -6.46
N GLY A 247 -17.03 5.05 -5.34
CA GLY A 247 -16.66 4.58 -4.00
C GLY A 247 -17.25 3.20 -3.74
N GLU A 248 -16.49 2.27 -3.16
CA GLU A 248 -16.89 0.86 -3.01
C GLU A 248 -18.25 0.70 -2.30
N ARG A 249 -18.46 1.41 -1.19
CA ARG A 249 -19.71 1.39 -0.42
C ARG A 249 -20.86 2.08 -1.16
N GLN A 250 -20.61 3.21 -1.82
CA GLN A 250 -21.59 3.96 -2.60
C GLN A 250 -22.08 3.13 -3.80
N LEU A 251 -21.16 2.46 -4.52
CA LEU A 251 -21.49 1.62 -5.66
C LEU A 251 -22.34 0.41 -5.26
N ILE A 252 -21.99 -0.25 -4.15
CA ILE A 252 -22.81 -1.33 -3.57
C ILE A 252 -24.22 -0.81 -3.25
N ARG A 253 -24.33 0.35 -2.59
CA ARG A 253 -25.63 0.95 -2.24
C ARG A 253 -26.45 1.32 -3.46
N VAL A 254 -25.85 1.88 -4.53
CA VAL A 254 -26.53 2.19 -5.80
C VAL A 254 -27.05 0.92 -6.51
N LEU A 255 -26.26 -0.15 -6.53
CA LEU A 255 -26.59 -1.36 -7.30
C LEU A 255 -27.52 -2.32 -6.55
N THR A 256 -27.43 -2.37 -5.23
CA THR A 256 -28.10 -3.41 -4.41
C THR A 256 -29.09 -2.85 -3.39
N GLY A 257 -29.07 -1.54 -3.10
CA GLY A 257 -29.84 -0.93 -2.01
C GLY A 257 -29.31 -1.25 -0.61
N ARG A 258 -28.26 -2.08 -0.49
CA ARG A 258 -27.67 -2.51 0.79
C ARG A 258 -26.50 -1.60 1.18
N GLU A 259 -26.32 -1.43 2.47
CA GLU A 259 -25.23 -0.64 3.06
C GLU A 259 -24.18 -1.57 3.66
N VAL A 260 -22.90 -1.25 3.47
CA VAL A 260 -21.80 -1.95 4.17
C VAL A 260 -21.71 -1.37 5.58
N PRO A 261 -21.79 -2.18 6.65
CA PRO A 261 -21.70 -1.68 8.02
C PRO A 261 -20.41 -0.90 8.31
N SER A 262 -20.46 -0.01 9.31
CA SER A 262 -19.25 0.60 9.86
C SER A 262 -18.29 -0.50 10.36
N GLY A 263 -17.00 -0.36 10.07
CA GLY A 263 -15.97 -1.40 10.30
C GLY A 263 -16.08 -2.67 9.44
N GLY A 264 -17.25 -2.97 8.86
CA GLY A 264 -17.51 -4.16 8.06
C GLY A 264 -16.96 -4.12 6.63
N LEU A 265 -16.79 -5.30 6.05
CA LEU A 265 -16.32 -5.56 4.69
C LEU A 265 -17.49 -5.91 3.74
N PRO A 266 -17.40 -5.54 2.44
CA PRO A 266 -18.37 -5.99 1.43
C PRO A 266 -18.59 -7.52 1.38
N ALA A 267 -17.56 -8.31 1.73
CA ALA A 267 -17.62 -9.77 1.75
C ALA A 267 -18.70 -10.30 2.71
N GLU A 268 -18.97 -9.61 3.83
CA GLU A 268 -20.05 -9.96 4.77
C GLU A 268 -21.44 -9.84 4.13
N LEU A 269 -21.58 -8.98 3.12
CA LEU A 269 -22.79 -8.88 2.31
C LEU A 269 -22.86 -9.97 1.22
N GLY A 270 -21.84 -10.82 1.09
CA GLY A 270 -21.67 -11.73 -0.05
C GLY A 270 -21.32 -10.98 -1.34
N ILE A 271 -20.56 -9.88 -1.25
CA ILE A 271 -20.19 -9.03 -2.38
C ILE A 271 -18.67 -8.82 -2.39
N VAL A 272 -18.02 -8.94 -3.54
CA VAL A 272 -16.62 -8.52 -3.73
C VAL A 272 -16.54 -7.48 -4.84
N CYS A 273 -15.84 -6.38 -4.59
CA CYS A 273 -15.63 -5.32 -5.57
C CYS A 273 -14.19 -5.33 -6.10
N GLN A 274 -14.05 -5.36 -7.42
CA GLN A 274 -12.81 -5.20 -8.18
C GLN A 274 -12.94 -4.04 -9.17
N ASN A 275 -11.83 -3.52 -9.69
CA ASN A 275 -11.82 -2.46 -10.70
C ASN A 275 -11.56 -3.04 -12.11
N VAL A 276 -12.05 -2.37 -13.17
CA VAL A 276 -11.91 -2.85 -14.57
C VAL A 276 -10.46 -3.08 -15.00
N ALA A 277 -9.52 -2.19 -14.63
CA ALA A 277 -8.10 -2.39 -14.91
C ALA A 277 -7.50 -3.56 -14.12
N THR A 278 -8.03 -3.85 -12.94
CA THR A 278 -7.63 -5.02 -12.15
C THR A 278 -8.08 -6.32 -12.84
N ALA A 279 -9.27 -6.34 -13.44
CA ALA A 279 -9.74 -7.47 -14.24
C ALA A 279 -8.86 -7.70 -15.49
N ALA A 280 -8.54 -6.64 -16.24
CA ALA A 280 -7.64 -6.74 -17.39
C ALA A 280 -6.24 -7.28 -17.00
N ALA A 281 -5.65 -6.79 -15.91
CA ALA A 281 -4.37 -7.29 -15.42
C ALA A 281 -4.42 -8.77 -15.00
N VAL A 282 -5.53 -9.23 -14.39
CA VAL A 282 -5.74 -10.65 -14.07
C VAL A 282 -5.87 -11.50 -15.34
N PHE A 283 -6.56 -11.00 -16.36
CA PHE A 283 -6.65 -11.69 -17.65
C PHE A 283 -5.26 -11.90 -18.27
N GLU A 284 -4.44 -10.85 -18.38
CA GLU A 284 -3.11 -10.96 -18.97
C GLU A 284 -2.20 -11.91 -18.18
N ALA A 285 -2.16 -11.80 -16.85
CA ALA A 285 -1.32 -12.67 -16.01
C ALA A 285 -1.69 -14.15 -16.12
N ILE A 286 -2.99 -14.48 -16.21
CA ILE A 286 -3.46 -15.86 -16.30
C ILE A 286 -3.30 -16.42 -17.72
N THR A 287 -3.62 -15.64 -18.76
CA THR A 287 -3.61 -16.11 -20.17
C THR A 287 -2.28 -15.95 -20.90
N THR A 288 -1.35 -15.15 -20.38
CA THR A 288 -0.04 -14.91 -21.01
C THR A 288 1.16 -15.09 -20.08
N GLY A 289 0.94 -15.23 -18.77
CA GLY A 289 2.00 -15.28 -17.76
C GLY A 289 2.62 -13.91 -17.41
N ARG A 290 2.21 -12.82 -18.08
CA ARG A 290 2.78 -11.48 -17.91
C ARG A 290 2.37 -10.84 -16.58
N PRO A 291 3.30 -10.46 -15.71
CA PRO A 291 2.97 -9.78 -14.46
C PRO A 291 2.65 -8.30 -14.68
N LEU A 292 2.06 -7.67 -13.65
CA LEU A 292 1.72 -6.26 -13.64
C LEU A 292 2.99 -5.39 -13.69
N THR A 293 3.32 -4.92 -14.90
CA THR A 293 4.53 -4.16 -15.25
C THR A 293 4.23 -2.78 -15.86
N ALA A 294 3.04 -2.62 -16.44
CA ALA A 294 2.54 -1.37 -17.00
C ALA A 294 1.08 -1.13 -16.57
N ARG A 295 0.59 0.10 -16.71
CA ARG A 295 -0.83 0.42 -16.57
C ARG A 295 -1.22 1.63 -17.42
N TYR A 296 -2.51 1.76 -17.69
CA TYR A 296 -3.08 3.00 -18.23
C TYR A 296 -3.05 4.08 -17.14
N VAL A 297 -2.68 5.30 -17.54
CA VAL A 297 -2.60 6.52 -16.71
C VAL A 297 -3.12 7.69 -17.52
N THR A 298 -3.99 8.51 -16.93
CA THR A 298 -4.37 9.81 -17.51
C THR A 298 -3.29 10.85 -17.21
N VAL A 299 -2.79 11.57 -18.21
CA VAL A 299 -1.94 12.77 -18.02
C VAL A 299 -2.69 13.96 -18.61
N THR A 300 -3.02 14.96 -17.78
CA THR A 300 -4.05 15.95 -18.15
C THR A 300 -3.98 17.26 -17.36
N GLY A 301 -4.86 18.21 -17.68
CA GLY A 301 -4.90 19.57 -17.14
C GLY A 301 -4.34 20.62 -18.12
N ALA A 302 -4.60 21.91 -17.86
CA ALA A 302 -4.12 23.02 -18.70
C ALA A 302 -2.60 23.24 -18.60
N GLY A 303 -1.94 22.63 -17.61
CA GLY A 303 -0.51 22.67 -17.40
C GLY A 303 0.31 21.70 -18.26
N VAL A 304 -0.32 20.85 -19.11
CA VAL A 304 0.38 19.93 -20.02
C VAL A 304 -0.04 20.17 -21.48
N HIS A 305 0.92 20.10 -22.40
CA HIS A 305 0.69 20.44 -23.82
C HIS A 305 -0.22 19.46 -24.57
N THR A 306 -0.19 18.16 -24.23
CA THR A 306 -1.00 17.12 -24.88
C THR A 306 -1.67 16.24 -23.84
N PRO A 307 -2.82 16.67 -23.27
CA PRO A 307 -3.64 15.83 -22.42
C PRO A 307 -4.05 14.54 -23.12
N GLN A 308 -3.76 13.37 -22.55
CA GLN A 308 -4.07 12.06 -23.14
C GLN A 308 -4.02 10.94 -22.08
N VAL A 309 -4.45 9.74 -22.46
CA VAL A 309 -4.16 8.51 -21.70
C VAL A 309 -2.88 7.88 -22.28
N VAL A 310 -2.00 7.40 -21.40
CA VAL A 310 -0.79 6.68 -21.77
C VAL A 310 -0.74 5.31 -21.09
N GLU A 311 -0.21 4.30 -21.79
CA GLU A 311 0.21 3.04 -21.15
C GLU A 311 1.67 3.19 -20.74
N ALA A 312 1.90 3.32 -19.43
CA ALA A 312 3.20 3.63 -18.85
C ALA A 312 3.70 2.50 -17.94
N ARG A 313 5.03 2.37 -17.84
CA ARG A 313 5.68 1.37 -16.99
C ARG A 313 5.57 1.79 -15.52
N ILE A 314 5.35 0.83 -14.62
CA ILE A 314 5.43 1.09 -13.18
C ILE A 314 6.86 1.53 -12.87
N GLY A 315 7.02 2.60 -12.10
CA GLY A 315 8.31 3.20 -11.77
C GLY A 315 8.81 4.28 -12.73
N THR A 316 8.10 4.56 -13.83
CA THR A 316 8.39 5.74 -14.66
C THR A 316 8.25 7.03 -13.84
N PRO A 317 9.26 7.92 -13.83
CA PRO A 317 9.17 9.25 -13.22
C PRO A 317 8.00 10.07 -13.76
N VAL A 318 7.37 10.91 -12.92
CA VAL A 318 6.28 11.79 -13.37
C VAL A 318 6.76 12.81 -14.41
N ALA A 319 8.00 13.28 -14.30
CA ALA A 319 8.67 14.13 -15.30
C ALA A 319 8.58 13.53 -16.72
N ASP A 320 8.92 12.24 -16.87
CA ASP A 320 8.91 11.54 -18.15
C ASP A 320 7.49 11.36 -18.70
N LEU A 321 6.48 11.17 -17.84
CA LEU A 321 5.08 11.11 -18.25
C LEU A 321 4.60 12.45 -18.82
N VAL A 322 4.99 13.57 -18.19
CA VAL A 322 4.63 14.92 -18.65
C VAL A 322 5.42 15.28 -19.91
N ALA A 323 6.72 14.99 -19.98
CA ALA A 323 7.55 15.18 -21.15
C ALA A 323 7.02 14.41 -22.37
N ALA A 324 6.64 13.14 -22.18
CA ALA A 324 5.98 12.35 -23.23
C ALA A 324 4.68 13.02 -23.73
N CYS A 325 3.95 13.70 -22.86
CA CYS A 325 2.73 14.45 -23.17
C CYS A 325 3.00 15.90 -23.62
N GLY A 326 4.17 16.15 -24.21
CA GLY A 326 4.56 17.45 -24.78
C GLY A 326 5.14 18.45 -23.77
N GLY A 327 5.35 18.04 -22.52
CA GLY A 327 5.93 18.87 -21.48
C GLY A 327 4.95 19.81 -20.78
N TYR A 328 5.50 20.59 -19.84
CA TYR A 328 4.78 21.60 -19.06
C TYR A 328 4.48 22.84 -19.89
N THR A 329 3.24 23.35 -19.81
CA THR A 329 2.87 24.66 -20.37
C THR A 329 3.23 25.78 -19.39
N ALA A 330 3.29 27.02 -19.89
CA ALA A 330 3.45 28.22 -19.05
C ALA A 330 2.28 28.44 -18.05
N ALA A 331 1.18 27.69 -18.15
CA ALA A 331 0.07 27.74 -17.20
C ALA A 331 0.23 26.78 -16.01
N ALA A 332 1.19 25.85 -16.05
CA ALA A 332 1.39 24.83 -15.03
C ALA A 332 1.63 25.45 -13.64
N ALA A 333 0.68 25.23 -12.72
CA ALA A 333 0.69 25.83 -11.39
C ALA A 333 0.70 24.80 -10.24
N ARG A 334 0.12 23.61 -10.45
CA ARG A 334 0.15 22.54 -9.44
C ARG A 334 0.18 21.15 -10.08
N LEU A 335 1.17 20.35 -9.68
CA LEU A 335 1.28 18.94 -10.01
C LEU A 335 0.51 18.11 -8.97
N ILE A 336 -0.38 17.22 -9.41
CA ILE A 336 -1.24 16.40 -8.55
C ILE A 336 -1.12 14.94 -8.96
N TYR A 337 -0.91 14.07 -7.98
CA TYR A 337 -1.02 12.62 -8.14
C TYR A 337 -2.44 12.17 -7.81
N GLY A 338 -3.13 11.59 -8.78
CA GLY A 338 -4.57 11.34 -8.74
C GLY A 338 -5.42 12.51 -9.26
N GLY A 339 -6.72 12.48 -8.98
CA GLY A 339 -7.67 13.52 -9.38
C GLY A 339 -7.79 14.68 -8.39
N PRO A 340 -8.56 15.73 -8.73
CA PRO A 340 -8.64 16.96 -7.94
C PRO A 340 -9.33 16.82 -6.57
N MET A 341 -10.14 15.77 -6.35
CA MET A 341 -10.89 15.55 -5.10
C MET A 341 -10.12 14.66 -4.11
N MET A 342 -9.68 13.47 -4.54
CA MET A 342 -8.98 12.51 -3.66
C MET A 342 -7.46 12.60 -3.70
N GLY A 343 -6.89 13.12 -4.79
CA GLY A 343 -5.45 13.19 -5.01
C GLY A 343 -4.73 14.14 -4.05
N PHE A 344 -3.42 14.25 -4.24
CA PHE A 344 -2.55 15.11 -3.45
C PHE A 344 -1.54 15.83 -4.33
N ALA A 345 -1.13 17.03 -3.91
CA ALA A 345 -0.09 17.77 -4.59
C ALA A 345 1.27 17.06 -4.41
N LEU A 346 2.05 17.01 -5.49
CA LEU A 346 3.45 16.60 -5.44
C LEU A 346 4.34 17.83 -5.21
N ALA A 347 5.45 17.62 -4.51
CA ALA A 347 6.50 18.63 -4.34
C ALA A 347 7.48 18.66 -5.52
N ASP A 348 7.61 17.55 -6.24
CA ASP A 348 8.61 17.28 -7.27
C ASP A 348 8.07 16.23 -8.26
N ASP A 349 8.56 16.24 -9.51
CA ASP A 349 8.13 15.33 -10.59
C ASP A 349 9.08 14.15 -10.82
N GLY A 350 10.22 14.08 -10.12
CA GLY A 350 11.12 12.93 -10.11
C GLY A 350 10.59 11.71 -9.35
N VAL A 351 9.41 11.81 -8.72
CA VAL A 351 8.77 10.67 -8.04
C VAL A 351 8.23 9.63 -9.05
N PRO A 352 8.27 8.32 -8.72
CA PRO A 352 7.78 7.28 -9.61
C PRO A 352 6.26 7.09 -9.62
N LEU A 353 5.74 6.67 -10.78
CA LEU A 353 4.43 6.05 -10.94
C LEU A 353 4.35 4.70 -10.21
N GLY A 354 3.69 4.65 -9.05
CA GLY A 354 3.36 3.40 -8.36
C GLY A 354 2.12 2.70 -8.95
N LYS A 355 1.90 1.43 -8.59
CA LYS A 355 0.73 0.63 -9.02
C LYS A 355 -0.63 1.30 -8.81
N GLY A 356 -0.78 2.13 -7.78
CA GLY A 356 -2.01 2.88 -7.50
C GLY A 356 -2.23 4.15 -8.33
N GLY A 357 -1.22 4.63 -9.08
CA GLY A 357 -1.30 5.90 -9.83
C GLY A 357 -2.14 5.78 -11.09
N ASN A 358 -3.35 6.33 -11.09
CA ASN A 358 -4.25 6.35 -12.24
C ASN A 358 -4.25 7.67 -13.03
N CYS A 359 -3.81 8.76 -12.42
CA CYS A 359 -3.80 10.09 -13.04
C CYS A 359 -2.62 10.93 -12.56
N ILE A 360 -2.06 11.72 -13.48
CA ILE A 360 -1.19 12.86 -13.22
C ILE A 360 -1.92 14.10 -13.75
N LEU A 361 -2.35 14.97 -12.85
CA LEU A 361 -3.04 16.22 -13.18
C LEU A 361 -2.07 17.39 -13.00
N VAL A 362 -1.67 18.00 -14.12
CA VAL A 362 -0.91 19.24 -14.16
C VAL A 362 -1.88 20.39 -14.36
N ALA A 363 -2.37 20.93 -13.25
CA ALA A 363 -3.46 21.91 -13.28
C ALA A 363 -2.96 23.34 -13.51
N GLY A 364 -3.74 24.11 -14.27
CA GLY A 364 -3.53 25.53 -14.47
C GLY A 364 -3.95 26.38 -13.25
N ALA A 365 -3.34 27.57 -13.10
CA ALA A 365 -3.64 28.51 -12.00
C ALA A 365 -5.13 28.95 -11.93
N THR A 366 -5.86 28.86 -13.05
CA THR A 366 -7.30 29.16 -13.15
C THR A 366 -8.20 27.92 -13.02
N GLU A 367 -7.65 26.72 -13.18
CA GLU A 367 -8.40 25.47 -13.03
C GLU A 367 -8.60 25.09 -11.56
N LEU A 368 -7.65 25.50 -10.71
CA LEU A 368 -7.68 25.34 -9.28
C LEU A 368 -7.48 26.72 -8.67
N ALA A 369 -8.58 27.32 -8.20
CA ALA A 369 -8.53 28.62 -7.56
C ALA A 369 -7.44 28.64 -6.47
N PRO A 370 -6.61 29.70 -6.38
CA PRO A 370 -5.60 29.80 -5.33
C PRO A 370 -6.29 29.68 -3.97
N PRO A 371 -5.67 28.98 -2.99
CA PRO A 371 -6.28 28.72 -1.70
C PRO A 371 -6.43 30.03 -0.91
N ALA A 372 -7.57 30.69 -1.09
CA ALA A 372 -7.98 31.79 -0.23
C ALA A 372 -8.05 31.29 1.22
N PRO A 373 -7.70 32.12 2.21
CA PRO A 373 -7.60 31.70 3.60
C PRO A 373 -8.92 31.11 4.10
N ALA A 374 -8.81 30.04 4.88
CA ALA A 374 -9.96 29.40 5.51
C ALA A 374 -10.63 30.37 6.49
N LEU A 375 -11.93 30.59 6.31
CA LEU A 375 -12.75 31.47 7.15
C LEU A 375 -13.36 30.68 8.32
N PRO A 376 -13.84 31.35 9.38
CA PRO A 376 -14.60 30.70 10.44
C PRO A 376 -15.82 29.93 9.92
N CYS A 377 -16.15 28.82 10.59
CA CYS A 377 -17.31 27.98 10.23
C CYS A 377 -18.63 28.70 10.53
N ILE A 378 -19.40 29.06 9.49
CA ILE A 378 -20.70 29.73 9.62
C ILE A 378 -21.88 28.80 9.94
N ARG A 379 -21.62 27.50 10.15
CA ARG A 379 -22.63 26.46 10.47
C ARG A 379 -23.78 26.27 9.47
N CYS A 380 -23.55 26.53 8.18
CA CYS A 380 -24.55 26.38 7.10
C CYS A 380 -25.10 24.96 6.86
N GLY A 381 -24.39 23.90 7.30
CA GLY A 381 -24.82 22.51 7.15
C GLY A 381 -24.57 21.87 5.77
N ASP A 382 -24.02 22.59 4.79
CA ASP A 382 -23.77 22.06 3.43
C ASP A 382 -22.87 20.82 3.43
N CYS A 383 -21.85 20.82 4.30
CA CYS A 383 -20.93 19.69 4.45
C CYS A 383 -21.63 18.38 4.86
N VAL A 384 -22.73 18.45 5.64
CA VAL A 384 -23.55 17.29 6.02
C VAL A 384 -24.41 16.86 4.83
N ARG A 385 -25.11 17.82 4.20
CA ARG A 385 -25.94 17.56 3.00
C ARG A 385 -25.15 16.93 1.86
N ALA A 386 -23.87 17.29 1.69
CA ALA A 386 -23.00 16.76 0.64
C ALA A 386 -22.25 15.47 1.05
N CYS A 387 -22.38 14.98 2.28
CA CYS A 387 -21.63 13.80 2.72
C CYS A 387 -22.21 12.51 2.11
N PRO A 388 -21.43 11.73 1.32
CA PRO A 388 -21.91 10.48 0.73
C PRO A 388 -21.84 9.27 1.67
N ALA A 389 -21.39 9.48 2.91
CA ALA A 389 -21.23 8.47 3.96
C ALA A 389 -22.11 8.78 5.20
N ASP A 390 -23.08 9.69 5.06
CA ASP A 390 -24.06 10.04 6.11
C ASP A 390 -23.45 10.52 7.46
N LEU A 391 -22.22 11.02 7.44
CA LEU A 391 -21.49 11.55 8.60
C LEU A 391 -21.87 13.00 8.94
N LEU A 392 -21.33 13.49 10.07
CA LEU A 392 -21.38 14.89 10.50
C LEU A 392 -20.01 15.60 10.36
N PRO A 393 -19.54 15.96 9.15
CA PRO A 393 -18.25 16.62 8.93
C PRO A 393 -17.97 17.81 9.85
N GLN A 394 -18.98 18.64 10.15
CA GLN A 394 -18.80 19.78 11.04
C GLN A 394 -18.32 19.37 12.45
N GLN A 395 -18.90 18.33 13.04
CA GLN A 395 -18.51 17.84 14.37
C GLN A 395 -17.14 17.17 14.33
N LEU A 396 -16.92 16.31 13.32
CA LEU A 396 -15.61 15.68 13.08
C LEU A 396 -14.50 16.73 12.96
N TYR A 397 -14.76 17.84 12.28
CA TYR A 397 -13.79 18.93 12.12
C TYR A 397 -13.52 19.67 13.42
N TRP A 398 -14.52 19.95 14.24
CA TRP A 398 -14.30 20.61 15.53
C TRP A 398 -13.48 19.75 16.48
N HIS A 399 -13.81 18.46 16.62
CA HIS A 399 -13.04 17.54 17.46
C HIS A 399 -11.63 17.29 16.90
N ALA A 400 -11.46 17.10 15.59
CA ALA A 400 -10.14 16.98 14.96
C ALA A 400 -9.28 18.24 15.14
N ARG A 401 -9.88 19.44 15.06
CA ARG A 401 -9.18 20.71 15.30
C ARG A 401 -8.83 20.91 16.78
N ALA A 402 -9.69 20.46 17.70
CA ALA A 402 -9.45 20.48 19.14
C ALA A 402 -8.49 19.38 19.62
N ARG A 403 -8.03 18.49 18.71
CA ARG A 403 -7.23 17.28 18.99
C ARG A 403 -7.94 16.23 19.86
N GLU A 404 -9.27 16.27 19.92
CA GLU A 404 -10.13 15.27 20.55
C GLU A 404 -10.31 14.06 19.62
N PHE A 405 -9.21 13.41 19.23
CA PHE A 405 -9.22 12.42 18.15
C PHE A 405 -10.07 11.18 18.48
N GLU A 406 -10.04 10.68 19.71
CA GLU A 406 -10.87 9.54 20.15
C GLU A 406 -12.37 9.89 19.99
N ARG A 407 -12.78 11.12 20.31
CA ARG A 407 -14.17 11.59 20.13
C ARG A 407 -14.56 11.71 18.65
N ALA A 408 -13.63 12.07 17.77
CA ALA A 408 -13.86 11.99 16.33
C ALA A 408 -14.00 10.53 15.87
N GLY A 409 -13.23 9.60 16.45
CA GLY A 409 -13.35 8.16 16.25
C GLY A 409 -14.75 7.62 16.60
N GLU A 410 -15.25 7.97 17.79
CA GLU A 410 -16.61 7.64 18.26
C GLU A 410 -17.72 8.15 17.31
N LEU A 411 -17.48 9.26 16.61
CA LEU A 411 -18.38 9.85 15.61
C LEU A 411 -18.21 9.28 14.19
N GLY A 412 -17.52 8.13 14.04
CA GLY A 412 -17.40 7.43 12.76
C GLY A 412 -16.34 7.99 11.81
N LEU A 413 -15.29 8.65 12.33
CA LEU A 413 -14.20 9.22 11.49
C LEU A 413 -13.61 8.20 10.49
N PHE A 414 -13.54 6.92 10.85
CA PHE A 414 -12.99 5.87 9.97
C PHE A 414 -13.90 5.53 8.78
N ASP A 415 -15.20 5.80 8.83
CA ASP A 415 -16.12 5.68 7.69
C ASP A 415 -15.97 6.84 6.69
N CYS A 416 -15.20 7.89 7.03
CA CYS A 416 -14.92 8.98 6.12
C CYS A 416 -14.04 8.50 4.95
N ILE A 417 -14.60 8.40 3.75
CA ILE A 417 -13.88 7.99 2.53
C ILE A 417 -12.98 9.08 1.92
N GLU A 418 -12.76 10.21 2.61
CA GLU A 418 -11.86 11.31 2.21
C GLU A 418 -12.12 11.96 0.83
N CYS A 419 -13.30 11.72 0.25
CA CYS A 419 -13.75 12.22 -1.06
C CYS A 419 -13.78 13.75 -1.24
N GLY A 420 -13.52 14.58 -0.23
CA GLY A 420 -13.52 16.04 -0.40
C GLY A 420 -14.87 16.71 -0.65
N CYS A 421 -15.99 15.99 -0.83
CA CYS A 421 -17.31 16.59 -1.09
C CYS A 421 -17.67 17.69 -0.08
N CYS A 422 -17.43 17.41 1.21
CA CYS A 422 -17.69 18.34 2.31
C CYS A 422 -16.82 19.61 2.28
N ALA A 423 -15.58 19.52 1.78
CA ALA A 423 -14.66 20.65 1.67
C ALA A 423 -14.99 21.50 0.43
N ALA A 424 -15.32 20.85 -0.70
CA ALA A 424 -15.67 21.52 -1.95
C ALA A 424 -16.94 22.40 -1.85
N VAL A 425 -17.93 22.00 -1.04
CA VAL A 425 -19.15 22.81 -0.80
C VAL A 425 -19.00 23.82 0.34
N CYS A 426 -17.86 23.88 1.03
CA CYS A 426 -17.74 24.71 2.22
C CYS A 426 -17.56 26.20 1.84
N PRO A 427 -18.52 27.09 2.13
CA PRO A 427 -18.37 28.52 1.83
C PRO A 427 -17.21 29.15 2.62
N SER A 428 -16.95 28.62 3.82
CA SER A 428 -15.81 28.98 4.67
C SER A 428 -14.46 28.41 4.21
N ARG A 429 -14.41 27.60 3.12
CA ARG A 429 -13.18 27.00 2.56
C ARG A 429 -12.33 26.21 3.57
N LEU A 430 -13.00 25.56 4.53
CA LEU A 430 -12.33 24.76 5.56
C LEU A 430 -11.66 23.53 4.92
N PRO A 431 -10.38 23.23 5.21
CA PRO A 431 -9.67 22.09 4.65
C PRO A 431 -10.03 20.78 5.40
N LEU A 432 -11.32 20.45 5.44
CA LEU A 432 -11.90 19.39 6.27
C LEU A 432 -11.17 18.04 6.14
N VAL A 433 -10.88 17.60 4.91
CA VAL A 433 -10.20 16.32 4.65
C VAL A 433 -8.79 16.26 5.23
N GLN A 434 -8.06 17.39 5.27
CA GLN A 434 -6.71 17.44 5.82
C GLN A 434 -6.73 17.17 7.33
N TYR A 435 -7.69 17.76 8.04
CA TYR A 435 -7.94 17.49 9.46
C TYR A 435 -8.34 16.02 9.70
N TYR A 436 -9.17 15.42 8.84
CA TYR A 436 -9.56 14.02 8.99
C TYR A 436 -8.40 13.05 8.74
N ARG A 437 -7.59 13.29 7.69
CA ARG A 437 -6.36 12.53 7.40
C ARG A 437 -5.40 12.57 8.58
N HIS A 438 -5.19 13.76 9.16
CA HIS A 438 -4.36 13.92 10.36
C HIS A 438 -4.95 13.15 11.56
N ALA A 439 -6.23 13.36 11.89
CA ALA A 439 -6.87 12.69 13.03
C ALA A 439 -6.87 11.15 12.92
N LYS A 440 -7.11 10.59 11.73
CA LYS A 440 -6.95 9.14 11.48
C LYS A 440 -5.50 8.69 11.68
N GLY A 441 -4.54 9.47 11.18
CA GLY A 441 -3.11 9.18 11.33
C GLY A 441 -2.68 9.12 12.80
N GLU A 442 -3.17 10.05 13.62
CA GLU A 442 -2.94 10.10 15.07
C GLU A 442 -3.58 8.91 15.79
N LEU A 443 -4.82 8.55 15.47
CA LEU A 443 -5.49 7.36 16.03
C LEU A 443 -4.75 6.06 15.67
N LEU A 444 -4.35 5.90 14.41
CA LEU A 444 -3.58 4.74 13.95
C LEU A 444 -2.15 4.72 14.55
N ALA A 445 -1.56 5.88 14.86
CA ALA A 445 -0.31 5.95 15.61
C ALA A 445 -0.51 5.51 17.06
N ALA A 446 -1.52 6.05 17.75
CA ALA A 446 -1.86 5.68 19.12
C ALA A 446 -2.18 4.17 19.25
N GLU A 447 -2.94 3.60 18.32
CA GLU A 447 -3.23 2.17 18.27
C GLU A 447 -1.96 1.31 18.08
N ARG A 448 -1.05 1.71 17.18
CA ARG A 448 0.23 1.01 16.99
C ARG A 448 1.12 1.07 18.24
N GLU A 449 1.15 2.19 18.96
CA GLU A 449 1.89 2.28 20.23
C GLU A 449 1.21 1.49 21.36
N ARG A 450 -0.12 1.48 21.45
CA ARG A 450 -0.88 0.61 22.35
C ARG A 450 -0.52 -0.87 22.13
N HIS A 451 -0.63 -1.35 20.89
CA HIS A 451 -0.30 -2.73 20.51
C HIS A 451 1.17 -3.09 20.77
N LYS A 452 2.13 -2.18 20.51
CA LYS A 452 3.54 -2.38 20.90
C LYS A 452 3.72 -2.51 22.41
N ALA A 453 3.03 -1.68 23.20
CA ALA A 453 3.06 -1.74 24.65
C ALA A 453 2.42 -3.03 25.18
N ASP A 454 1.36 -3.53 24.55
CA ASP A 454 0.73 -4.81 24.88
C ASP A 454 1.68 -5.98 24.63
N LEU A 455 2.25 -6.08 23.43
CA LEU A 455 3.27 -7.08 23.11
C LEU A 455 4.50 -7.00 24.02
N ALA A 456 4.90 -5.80 24.44
CA ALA A 456 5.98 -5.62 25.41
C ALA A 456 5.60 -6.10 26.81
N ARG A 457 4.36 -5.84 27.27
CA ARG A 457 3.80 -6.35 28.53
C ARG A 457 3.72 -7.88 28.54
N GLU A 458 3.22 -8.49 27.46
CA GLU A 458 3.16 -9.95 27.28
C GLU A 458 4.56 -10.58 27.34
N ARG A 459 5.53 -10.04 26.60
CA ARG A 459 6.93 -10.50 26.61
C ARG A 459 7.56 -10.38 28.01
N HIS A 460 7.25 -9.31 28.75
CA HIS A 460 7.72 -9.13 30.12
C HIS A 460 7.10 -10.15 31.07
N GLY A 461 5.78 -10.34 31.03
CA GLY A 461 5.07 -11.33 31.84
C GLY A 461 5.54 -12.76 31.55
N ALA A 462 5.73 -13.12 30.28
CA ALA A 462 6.29 -14.42 29.89
C ALA A 462 7.72 -14.64 30.41
N ARG A 463 8.56 -13.59 30.43
CA ARG A 463 9.90 -13.64 31.04
C ARG A 463 9.84 -13.83 32.55
N GLN A 464 8.99 -13.07 33.25
CA GLN A 464 8.80 -13.20 34.70
C GLN A 464 8.28 -14.60 35.08
N ALA A 465 7.27 -15.10 34.35
CA ALA A 465 6.71 -16.43 34.56
C ALA A 465 7.74 -17.56 34.35
N ARG A 466 8.69 -17.39 33.41
CA ARG A 466 9.80 -18.33 33.24
C ARG A 466 10.78 -18.26 34.42
N GLN A 467 11.19 -17.06 34.85
CA GLN A 467 12.09 -16.87 35.98
C GLN A 467 11.51 -17.44 37.28
N ALA A 468 10.21 -17.22 37.54
CA ALA A 468 9.52 -17.78 38.71
C ALA A 468 9.47 -19.32 38.70
N ARG A 469 9.35 -19.96 37.53
CA ARG A 469 9.45 -21.44 37.41
C ARG A 469 10.86 -21.93 37.70
N GLU A 470 11.87 -21.32 37.09
CA GLU A 470 13.29 -21.65 37.32
C GLU A 470 13.68 -21.49 38.80
N GLU A 471 13.19 -20.45 39.47
CA GLU A 471 13.38 -20.22 40.90
C GLU A 471 12.62 -21.24 41.77
N ALA A 472 11.37 -21.56 41.43
CA ALA A 472 10.57 -22.56 42.15
C ALA A 472 11.16 -23.98 42.03
N GLU A 473 11.60 -24.38 40.83
CA GLU A 473 12.30 -25.65 40.61
C GLU A 473 13.62 -25.71 41.39
N ARG A 474 14.38 -24.61 41.39
CA ARG A 474 15.63 -24.51 42.17
C ARG A 474 15.36 -24.58 43.68
N ALA A 475 14.32 -23.92 44.16
CA ALA A 475 13.89 -23.97 45.56
C ALA A 475 13.43 -25.37 45.97
N ALA A 476 12.62 -26.04 45.15
CA ALA A 476 12.18 -27.42 45.36
C ALA A 476 13.38 -28.40 45.40
N ARG A 477 14.35 -28.24 44.48
CA ARG A 477 15.57 -29.05 44.46
C ARG A 477 16.46 -28.83 45.69
N LEU A 478 16.50 -27.60 46.23
CA LEU A 478 17.20 -27.28 47.47
C LEU A 478 16.47 -27.80 48.71
N ALA A 479 15.13 -27.76 48.72
CA ALA A 479 14.30 -28.33 49.79
C ALA A 479 14.44 -29.85 49.85
N ALA A 480 14.38 -30.55 48.72
CA ALA A 480 14.62 -32.00 48.63
C ALA A 480 16.01 -32.39 49.15
N LYS A 481 17.04 -31.60 48.85
CA LYS A 481 18.40 -31.79 49.39
C LYS A 481 18.52 -31.52 50.90
N LYS A 482 17.66 -30.67 51.48
CA LYS A 482 17.60 -30.46 52.94
C LYS A 482 16.79 -31.56 53.66
N ALA A 483 15.80 -32.14 52.99
CA ALA A 483 14.97 -33.22 53.54
C ALA A 483 15.70 -34.57 53.64
N HIS A 484 16.71 -34.80 52.80
CA HIS A 484 17.61 -35.96 52.88
C HIS A 484 19.07 -35.52 53.09
N PRO A 485 19.53 -35.36 54.34
CA PRO A 485 20.95 -35.27 54.64
C PRO A 485 21.63 -36.58 54.22
N ALA A 486 22.76 -36.49 53.51
CA ALA A 486 23.52 -37.68 53.14
C ALA A 486 24.08 -38.37 54.41
N PRO A 487 24.03 -39.72 54.50
CA PRO A 487 24.72 -40.44 55.57
C PRO A 487 26.24 -40.23 55.46
N ALA A 488 26.92 -40.21 56.62
CA ALA A 488 28.37 -40.06 56.68
C ALA A 488 29.08 -41.24 56.01
N PRO A 489 30.26 -41.04 55.39
CA PRO A 489 30.98 -42.10 54.71
C PRO A 489 31.68 -43.02 55.72
N GLU A 490 31.19 -44.25 55.86
CA GLU A 490 31.89 -45.30 56.60
C GLU A 490 32.95 -45.99 55.71
N ALA A 491 34.03 -46.48 56.33
CA ALA A 491 35.29 -46.76 55.65
C ALA A 491 35.34 -48.12 54.91
N ALA A 492 36.33 -48.25 54.01
CA ALA A 492 36.71 -49.49 53.33
C ALA A 492 37.11 -50.59 54.35
N ALA A 493 37.19 -51.89 54.04
CA ALA A 493 37.73 -52.59 52.85
C ALA A 493 37.48 -54.14 53.01
N PRO A 494 38.10 -55.07 52.25
CA PRO A 494 38.58 -55.06 50.86
C PRO A 494 38.17 -56.30 50.00
N ALA A 495 38.26 -56.12 48.68
CA ALA A 495 38.76 -57.04 47.62
C ALA A 495 38.51 -58.56 47.62
N ALA A 496 37.99 -59.04 46.49
CA ALA A 496 38.60 -60.13 45.71
C ALA A 496 38.41 -59.83 44.20
N ALA A 497 39.43 -60.07 43.39
CA ALA A 497 39.40 -59.80 41.95
C ALA A 497 39.78 -61.04 41.14
N THR A 498 39.12 -61.23 40.00
CA THR A 498 39.60 -62.10 38.92
C THR A 498 39.47 -61.35 37.60
N ALA A 499 40.57 -61.31 36.85
CA ALA A 499 40.66 -60.66 35.56
C ALA A 499 41.17 -61.67 34.52
N THR A 500 40.64 -61.58 33.30
CA THR A 500 41.21 -62.27 32.14
C THR A 500 41.14 -61.33 30.94
N ALA A 501 42.30 -60.93 30.42
CA ALA A 501 42.46 -60.21 29.14
C ALA A 501 42.80 -61.24 28.02
N PRO A 502 42.85 -60.89 26.72
CA PRO A 502 43.79 -59.90 26.13
C PRO A 502 43.05 -58.82 25.30
N ALA A 503 43.56 -57.61 25.01
CA ALA A 503 44.79 -57.22 24.29
C ALA A 503 44.85 -57.74 22.83
N SER A 504 45.36 -57.04 21.81
CA SER A 504 45.65 -55.60 21.59
C SER A 504 46.23 -55.45 20.17
N VAL A 505 45.80 -54.46 19.38
CA VAL A 505 46.69 -53.76 18.42
C VAL A 505 46.25 -52.29 18.32
N ALA A 506 47.20 -51.38 18.44
CA ALA A 506 47.02 -49.95 18.21
C ALA A 506 48.14 -49.45 17.29
N THR A 507 47.86 -48.44 16.48
CA THR A 507 48.90 -47.57 15.91
C THR A 507 48.34 -46.17 15.66
N ALA A 508 48.83 -45.22 16.44
CA ALA A 508 48.92 -43.79 16.07
C ALA A 508 50.39 -43.54 15.62
N PRO A 509 51.02 -42.37 15.81
CA PRO A 509 50.60 -40.96 15.73
C PRO A 509 51.57 -40.11 14.84
N THR A 510 51.38 -38.79 14.77
CA THR A 510 52.44 -37.72 14.84
C THR A 510 51.71 -36.35 14.93
N ALA A 511 51.89 -35.43 15.89
CA ALA A 511 53.09 -34.83 16.52
C ALA A 511 53.81 -33.83 15.60
N ALA A 512 54.24 -32.61 15.99
CA ALA A 512 54.20 -31.87 17.28
C ALA A 512 54.07 -30.33 16.96
N ALA A 513 54.23 -29.31 17.84
CA ALA A 513 54.77 -29.18 19.20
C ALA A 513 54.20 -27.92 19.94
N SER A 514 54.93 -27.36 20.91
CA SER A 514 54.72 -26.05 21.58
C SER A 514 56.09 -25.43 21.95
N PRO A 515 56.20 -24.19 22.50
CA PRO A 515 55.98 -23.96 23.95
C PRO A 515 55.32 -22.59 24.31
N ALA A 516 55.01 -22.41 25.61
CA ALA A 516 54.44 -21.18 26.19
C ALA A 516 55.54 -20.16 26.64
N PRO A 517 55.16 -18.93 27.05
CA PRO A 517 54.96 -18.73 28.49
C PRO A 517 53.73 -17.87 28.87
N THR A 518 53.44 -17.84 30.18
CA THR A 518 52.30 -17.17 30.83
C THR A 518 52.52 -15.68 31.11
N THR A 519 51.53 -14.85 30.77
CA THR A 519 51.16 -13.65 31.54
C THR A 519 49.64 -13.48 31.56
N THR A 520 49.10 -13.04 32.70
CA THR A 520 47.68 -12.74 32.90
C THR A 520 47.32 -11.37 32.33
N ASP A 521 46.38 -11.31 31.39
CA ASP A 521 45.48 -10.16 31.17
C ASP A 521 44.29 -10.58 30.29
N ASP A 522 43.06 -10.24 30.69
CA ASP A 522 41.84 -10.58 29.94
C ASP A 522 41.57 -9.54 28.84
N PRO A 523 41.71 -9.87 27.54
CA PRO A 523 41.51 -8.91 26.45
C PRO A 523 40.08 -8.35 26.38
N ARG A 524 39.08 -9.02 27.00
CA ARG A 524 37.73 -8.44 27.12
C ARG A 524 37.67 -7.28 28.11
N GLN A 525 38.44 -7.32 29.19
CA GLN A 525 38.42 -6.26 30.20
C GLN A 525 39.06 -4.97 29.65
N ALA A 526 40.16 -5.09 28.91
CA ALA A 526 40.76 -3.97 28.18
C ALA A 526 39.79 -3.36 27.15
N ALA A 527 39.05 -4.20 26.40
CA ALA A 527 38.04 -3.73 25.45
C ALA A 527 36.87 -2.99 26.12
N ILE A 528 36.40 -3.48 27.27
CA ILE A 528 35.32 -2.85 28.06
C ILE A 528 35.79 -1.51 28.65
N ALA A 529 37.01 -1.45 29.21
CA ALA A 529 37.59 -0.21 29.72
C ALA A 529 37.73 0.85 28.61
N ALA A 530 38.23 0.45 27.42
CA ALA A 530 38.33 1.34 26.26
C ALA A 530 36.95 1.79 25.73
N ALA A 531 35.90 0.98 25.86
CA ALA A 531 34.52 1.38 25.51
C ALA A 531 33.96 2.41 26.52
N LEU A 532 34.16 2.18 27.82
CA LEU A 532 33.74 3.09 28.89
C LEU A 532 34.44 4.46 28.80
N ALA A 533 35.76 4.48 28.58
CA ALA A 533 36.52 5.72 28.40
C ALA A 533 36.00 6.54 27.20
N ARG A 534 35.70 5.89 26.06
CA ARG A 534 35.11 6.55 24.88
C ARG A 534 33.69 7.08 25.14
N ALA A 535 32.89 6.39 25.96
CA ALA A 535 31.58 6.86 26.37
C ALA A 535 31.66 8.06 27.33
N GLN A 536 32.60 8.05 28.28
CA GLN A 536 32.86 9.16 29.20
C GLN A 536 33.37 10.41 28.45
N ALA A 537 34.31 10.26 27.52
CA ALA A 537 34.80 11.36 26.69
C ALA A 537 33.68 12.01 25.85
N ARG A 538 32.76 11.21 25.28
CA ARG A 538 31.57 11.73 24.57
C ARG A 538 30.63 12.50 25.49
N ARG A 539 30.39 12.01 26.72
CA ARG A 539 29.56 12.72 27.72
C ARG A 539 30.19 14.02 28.19
N ALA A 540 31.50 14.05 28.42
CA ALA A 540 32.23 15.26 28.80
C ALA A 540 32.15 16.33 27.69
N ARG A 541 32.28 15.94 26.42
CA ARG A 541 32.17 16.85 25.28
C ARG A 541 30.75 17.42 25.14
N ALA A 542 29.72 16.57 25.24
CA ALA A 542 28.32 17.01 25.22
C ALA A 542 27.97 17.94 26.40
N ALA A 543 28.59 17.75 27.57
CA ALA A 543 28.41 18.66 28.71
C ALA A 543 29.09 20.03 28.48
N ALA A 544 30.28 20.05 27.86
CA ALA A 544 30.97 21.29 27.50
C ALA A 544 30.20 22.11 26.44
N ASP A 545 29.68 21.42 25.40
CA ASP A 545 28.88 22.05 24.35
C ASP A 545 27.58 22.65 24.92
N ALA A 546 26.97 22.02 25.93
CA ALA A 546 25.78 22.53 26.62
C ALA A 546 26.05 23.78 27.49
N THR A 547 27.27 23.94 28.03
CA THR A 547 27.65 25.13 28.81
C THR A 547 28.07 26.34 27.98
N ALA A 548 28.31 26.17 26.67
CA ALA A 548 28.69 27.27 25.78
C ALA A 548 27.49 27.98 25.11
N GLY A 549 26.27 27.43 25.25
CA GLY A 549 25.07 27.90 24.53
C GLY A 549 24.21 28.95 25.23
N THR A 550 24.64 29.52 26.36
CA THR A 550 23.79 30.34 27.25
C THR A 550 24.34 31.75 27.55
N SER A 551 25.01 32.38 26.59
CA SER A 551 25.44 33.79 26.74
C SER A 551 25.53 34.59 25.43
N THR A 552 24.38 34.92 24.82
CA THR A 552 24.17 36.19 24.07
C THR A 552 22.69 36.30 23.67
N ASP A 553 21.91 37.11 24.40
CA ASP A 553 20.86 37.93 23.77
C ASP A 553 20.54 39.12 24.69
N ALA A 554 20.93 40.32 24.26
CA ALA A 554 20.68 41.57 24.95
C ALA A 554 20.17 42.58 23.91
N ALA A 555 18.92 43.01 24.08
CA ALA A 555 18.20 43.81 23.10
C ALA A 555 18.61 45.30 23.13
N PRO A 556 18.54 45.98 21.98
CA PRO A 556 18.03 47.34 21.84
C PRO A 556 16.55 47.28 21.38
N GLY A 557 15.67 48.23 21.69
CA GLY A 557 15.87 49.56 22.24
C GLY A 557 15.07 50.55 21.39
N ASP A 558 13.93 51.02 21.90
CA ASP A 558 13.07 51.98 21.21
C ASP A 558 13.78 53.32 20.96
N ASP A 559 13.48 53.97 19.82
CA ASP A 559 13.71 55.40 19.64
C ASP A 559 12.59 56.04 18.82
N ASP A 560 12.17 57.23 19.23
CA ASP A 560 10.96 57.94 18.80
C ASP A 560 11.41 59.22 18.06
N GLY A 561 11.16 59.32 16.75
CA GLY A 561 11.78 60.35 15.90
C GLY A 561 10.85 60.98 14.87
N ARG A 562 10.43 62.23 15.11
CA ARG A 562 9.59 63.03 14.19
C ARG A 562 10.37 63.56 12.99
N GLY A 563 9.72 63.60 11.82
CA GLY A 563 10.16 64.29 10.60
C GLY A 563 9.05 64.33 9.57
#